data_AF-A0A3E1NYS1-F1
#
_entry.id   AF-A0A3E1NYS1-F1
#
_cell.length_a   1.000
_cell.length_b   1.000
_cell.length_c   1.000
_cell.angle_alpha   90.00
_cell.angle_beta   90.00
_cell.angle_gamma   90.00
#
_symmetry.space_group_name_H-M   'P 1'
#
loop_
_entity.id
_entity.type
_entity.pdbx_description
1 polymer ?
#
loop_
_entity_poly.entity_id
_entity_poly.type
_entity_poly.pdbx_seq_one_letter_code
_entity_poly.pdbx_strand_id
1 'polypeptide(L)'
;MKTLALLLLLISSSFSPDSILGKWTNADKSKELTLVKNGDGYTGTSEGKEILQHLVYNNGSYTGKVFLPKRNQTFPCTIKLKGDDTMEITVKAGFMSQTKVWTRIK
;
A
#
# COMPACT_ATOMS: atom_id res chain seq x y z
N MET A 1 -12.16 -27.76 39.03
CA MET A 1 -11.23 -27.05 38.12
C MET A 1 -12.03 -26.64 36.89
N LYS A 2 -12.44 -25.38 36.78
CA LYS A 2 -13.17 -24.88 35.60
C LYS A 2 -12.15 -24.17 34.72
N THR A 3 -11.69 -24.84 33.66
CA THR A 3 -10.84 -24.25 32.64
C THR A 3 -11.62 -23.14 31.93
N LEU A 4 -11.16 -21.90 32.09
CA LEU A 4 -11.67 -20.75 31.37
C LEU A 4 -10.98 -20.73 29.99
N ALA A 5 -11.71 -21.09 28.93
CA ALA A 5 -11.19 -21.00 27.58
C ALA A 5 -11.21 -19.53 27.12
N LEU A 6 -10.03 -18.92 26.99
CA LEU A 6 -9.86 -17.58 26.45
C LEU A 6 -9.92 -17.67 24.91
N LEU A 7 -11.09 -17.33 24.34
CA LEU A 7 -11.27 -17.23 22.90
C LEU A 7 -10.62 -15.92 22.40
N LEU A 8 -9.42 -15.99 21.82
CA LEU A 8 -8.84 -14.86 21.09
C LEU A 8 -9.64 -14.62 19.81
N LEU A 9 -10.53 -13.62 19.84
CA LEU A 9 -11.15 -13.05 18.65
C LEU A 9 -10.05 -12.31 17.85
N LEU A 10 -9.61 -12.91 16.75
CA LEU A 10 -8.79 -12.24 15.74
C LEU A 10 -9.65 -11.17 15.06
N ILE A 11 -9.57 -9.93 15.55
CA ILE A 11 -10.23 -8.78 14.94
C ILE A 11 -9.59 -8.58 13.55
N SER A 12 -10.30 -9.01 12.51
CA SER A 12 -9.91 -8.76 11.13
C SER A 12 -10.33 -7.34 10.79
N SER A 13 -9.39 -6.39 10.79
CA SER A 13 -9.66 -5.02 10.36
C SER A 13 -10.01 -5.02 8.86
N SER A 14 -11.30 -5.02 8.53
CA SER A 14 -11.76 -4.85 7.15
C SER A 14 -11.63 -3.38 6.77
N PHE A 15 -10.52 -3.00 6.14
CA PHE A 15 -10.38 -1.67 5.56
C PHE A 15 -11.30 -1.53 4.34
N SER A 16 -11.85 -0.32 4.16
CA SER A 16 -12.53 0.02 2.91
C SER A 16 -11.50 0.00 1.77
N PRO A 17 -11.84 -0.51 0.57
CA PRO A 17 -10.97 -0.42 -0.60
C PRO A 17 -10.53 1.02 -0.90
N ASP A 18 -11.37 2.01 -0.62
CA ASP A 18 -11.06 3.42 -0.87
C ASP A 18 -10.18 4.04 0.23
N SER A 19 -9.82 3.30 1.29
CA SER A 19 -8.92 3.79 2.35
C SER A 19 -7.51 4.10 1.86
N ILE A 20 -7.09 3.59 0.69
CA ILE A 20 -5.77 3.92 0.11
C ILE A 20 -5.70 5.33 -0.48
N LEU A 21 -6.85 5.95 -0.78
CA LEU A 21 -6.92 7.25 -1.41
C LEU A 21 -6.28 8.34 -0.55
N GLY A 22 -5.73 9.37 -1.21
CA GLY A 22 -5.16 10.55 -0.56
C GLY A 22 -3.66 10.68 -0.77
N LYS A 23 -3.04 11.56 0.02
CA LYS A 23 -1.61 11.88 -0.06
C LYS A 23 -0.80 11.16 1.01
N TRP A 24 0.36 10.71 0.60
CA TRP A 24 1.29 9.94 1.42
C TRP A 24 2.70 10.48 1.25
N THR A 25 3.50 10.40 2.30
CA THR A 25 4.91 10.80 2.29
C THR A 25 5.81 9.66 2.72
N ASN A 26 7.01 9.58 2.17
CA ASN A 26 8.03 8.64 2.64
C ASN A 26 8.63 9.09 4.00
N ALA A 27 9.40 8.21 4.64
CA ALA A 27 9.90 8.39 6.00
C ALA A 27 10.69 9.70 6.24
N ASP A 28 11.48 10.16 5.26
CA ASP A 28 12.27 11.40 5.35
C ASP A 28 11.54 12.64 4.83
N LYS A 29 10.28 12.49 4.41
CA LYS A 29 9.41 13.55 3.86
C LYS A 29 9.91 14.20 2.58
N SER A 30 10.83 13.57 1.85
CA SER A 30 11.35 14.10 0.58
C SER A 30 10.45 13.84 -0.63
N LYS A 31 9.46 12.94 -0.51
CA LYS A 31 8.58 12.55 -1.61
C LYS A 31 7.13 12.47 -1.17
N GLU A 32 6.26 13.05 -1.99
CA GLU A 32 4.81 12.86 -1.90
C GLU A 32 4.33 11.87 -2.98
N LEU A 33 3.37 11.04 -2.60
CA LEU A 33 2.65 10.11 -3.45
C LEU A 33 1.15 10.40 -3.29
N THR A 34 0.47 10.71 -4.40
CA THR A 34 -0.99 10.93 -4.42
C THR A 34 -1.67 9.71 -5.03
N LEU A 35 -2.52 9.04 -4.26
CA LEU A 35 -3.32 7.89 -4.69
C LEU A 35 -4.75 8.32 -5.02
N VAL A 36 -5.20 7.96 -6.21
CA VAL A 36 -6.53 8.27 -6.75
C VAL A 36 -7.21 7.03 -7.31
N LYS A 37 -8.53 7.06 -7.40
CA LYS A 37 -9.33 6.04 -8.06
C LYS A 37 -9.21 6.19 -9.58
N ASN A 38 -9.09 5.08 -10.28
CA ASN A 38 -9.02 5.03 -11.75
C ASN A 38 -9.80 3.81 -12.24
N GLY A 39 -11.06 4.03 -12.65
CA GLY A 39 -12.01 2.95 -12.91
C GLY A 39 -12.27 2.10 -11.66
N ASP A 40 -12.13 0.78 -11.81
CA ASP A 40 -12.29 -0.20 -10.72
C ASP A 40 -11.04 -0.35 -9.85
N GLY A 41 -9.94 0.33 -10.21
CA GLY A 41 -8.66 0.25 -9.52
C GLY A 41 -8.17 1.59 -9.02
N TYR A 42 -6.88 1.64 -8.70
CA TYR A 42 -6.20 2.81 -8.18
C TYR A 42 -4.88 3.04 -8.89
N THR A 43 -4.46 4.30 -8.94
CA THR A 43 -3.14 4.71 -9.44
C THR A 43 -2.50 5.70 -8.47
N GLY A 44 -1.18 5.77 -8.48
CA GLY A 44 -0.41 6.65 -7.59
C GLY A 44 0.62 7.46 -8.36
N THR A 45 0.61 8.78 -8.18
CA THR A 45 1.53 9.71 -8.85
C THR A 45 2.50 10.37 -7.87
N SER A 46 3.73 10.59 -8.30
CA SER A 46 4.76 11.35 -7.58
C SER A 46 5.55 12.17 -8.58
N GLU A 47 5.79 13.45 -8.31
CA GLU A 47 6.55 14.35 -9.19
C GLU A 47 6.06 14.34 -10.65
N GLY A 48 4.73 14.28 -10.84
CA GLY A 48 4.10 14.27 -12.18
C GLY A 48 4.22 12.94 -12.95
N LYS A 49 4.77 11.89 -12.35
CA LYS A 49 4.90 10.56 -12.97
C LYS A 49 4.00 9.55 -12.28
N GLU A 50 3.43 8.63 -13.06
CA GLU A 50 2.70 7.48 -12.54
C GLU A 50 3.68 6.46 -11.95
N ILE A 51 3.72 6.37 -10.63
CA ILE A 51 4.62 5.48 -9.87
C ILE A 51 3.92 4.17 -9.52
N LEU A 52 2.64 4.22 -9.14
CA LEU A 52 1.84 3.03 -8.83
C LEU A 52 0.80 2.81 -9.91
N GLN A 53 0.83 1.64 -10.53
CA GLN A 53 0.04 1.33 -11.72
C GLN A 53 -0.87 0.13 -11.45
N HIS A 54 -2.11 0.22 -11.94
CA HIS A 54 -3.09 -0.87 -11.96
C HIS A 54 -3.26 -1.54 -10.59
N LEU A 55 -3.42 -0.75 -9.53
CA LEU A 55 -3.66 -1.30 -8.20
C LEU A 55 -5.09 -1.84 -8.13
N VAL A 56 -5.22 -3.11 -7.75
CA VAL A 56 -6.50 -3.78 -7.53
C VAL A 56 -6.58 -4.23 -6.09
N TYR A 57 -7.66 -3.86 -5.41
CA TYR A 57 -7.92 -4.29 -4.04
C TYR A 57 -8.43 -5.72 -4.00
N ASN A 58 -7.83 -6.54 -3.15
CA ASN A 58 -8.30 -7.88 -2.82
C ASN A 58 -7.96 -8.18 -1.35
N ASN A 59 -9.02 -8.43 -0.56
CA ASN A 59 -8.94 -8.96 0.79
C ASN A 59 -7.88 -8.30 1.70
N GLY A 60 -7.98 -6.97 1.89
CA GLY A 60 -7.09 -6.21 2.77
C GLY A 60 -5.73 -5.84 2.16
N SER A 61 -5.51 -6.09 0.87
CA SER A 61 -4.29 -5.70 0.17
C SER A 61 -4.57 -5.17 -1.22
N TYR A 62 -3.63 -4.38 -1.76
CA TYR A 62 -3.68 -3.91 -3.13
C TYR A 62 -2.52 -4.54 -3.89
N THR A 63 -2.78 -5.13 -5.05
CA THR A 63 -1.72 -5.67 -5.93
C THR A 63 -1.67 -4.88 -7.22
N GLY A 64 -0.47 -4.65 -7.73
CA GLY A 64 -0.28 -3.89 -8.96
C GLY A 64 1.19 -3.80 -9.30
N LYS A 65 1.63 -2.65 -9.82
CA LYS A 65 3.02 -2.44 -10.21
C LYS A 65 3.57 -1.11 -9.70
N VAL A 66 4.88 -1.07 -9.44
CA VAL A 66 5.67 0.13 -9.17
C VAL A 66 6.57 0.41 -10.36
N PHE A 67 6.45 1.59 -10.95
CA PHE A 67 7.43 2.12 -11.90
C PHE A 67 8.56 2.84 -11.15
N LEU A 68 9.80 2.54 -11.51
CA LEU A 68 11.02 3.18 -10.96
C LEU A 68 11.65 4.06 -12.05
N PRO A 69 11.37 5.38 -12.07
CA PRO A 69 11.82 6.27 -13.14
C PRO A 69 13.34 6.29 -13.33
N LYS A 70 14.12 6.19 -12.25
CA LYS A 70 15.60 6.16 -12.30
C LYS A 70 16.16 4.96 -13.05
N ARG A 71 15.39 3.86 -13.12
CA ARG A 71 15.79 2.61 -13.79
C ARG A 71 15.00 2.35 -15.07
N ASN A 72 14.00 3.18 -15.37
CA ASN A 72 13.01 2.95 -16.42
C ASN A 72 12.46 1.51 -16.43
N GLN A 73 12.12 1.00 -15.24
CA GLN A 73 11.68 -0.39 -15.05
C GLN A 73 10.45 -0.44 -14.14
N THR A 74 9.60 -1.44 -14.38
CA THR A 74 8.37 -1.67 -13.64
C THR A 74 8.41 -3.03 -12.95
N PHE A 75 8.02 -3.07 -11.68
CA PHE A 75 8.06 -4.27 -10.85
C PHE A 75 6.70 -4.55 -10.20
N PRO A 76 6.33 -5.83 -9.97
CA PRO A 76 5.16 -6.15 -9.17
C PRO A 76 5.26 -5.56 -7.77
N CYS A 77 4.15 -5.06 -7.25
CA CYS A 77 4.05 -4.59 -5.88
C CYS A 77 2.81 -5.12 -5.15
N THR A 78 2.89 -5.11 -3.83
CA THR A 78 1.77 -5.31 -2.92
C THR A 78 1.75 -4.18 -1.92
N ILE A 79 0.57 -3.62 -1.67
CA ILE A 79 0.35 -2.55 -0.69
C ILE A 79 -0.55 -3.06 0.42
N LYS A 80 -0.18 -2.77 1.66
CA LYS A 80 -1.02 -3.02 2.84
C LYS A 80 -1.11 -1.76 3.70
N LEU A 81 -2.31 -1.46 4.16
CA LEU A 81 -2.53 -0.41 5.16
C LEU A 81 -2.36 -1.00 6.56
N LYS A 82 -1.73 -0.24 7.44
CA LYS A 82 -1.48 -0.56 8.85
C LYS A 82 -2.12 0.53 9.70
N GLY A 83 -3.41 0.37 9.99
CA GLY A 83 -4.22 1.47 10.53
C GLY A 83 -4.46 2.57 9.50
N ASP A 84 -4.79 3.76 9.97
CA ASP A 84 -5.26 4.85 9.10
C ASP A 84 -4.11 5.63 8.44
N ASP A 85 -2.96 5.70 9.10
CA ASP A 85 -1.88 6.61 8.74
C ASP A 85 -0.62 5.94 8.16
N THR A 86 -0.57 4.60 8.12
CA THR A 86 0.62 3.86 7.67
C THR A 86 0.31 2.97 6.47
N MET A 87 1.15 3.07 5.44
CA MET A 87 1.08 2.26 4.23
C MET A 87 2.43 1.57 3.98
N GLU A 88 2.41 0.26 3.81
CA GLU A 88 3.57 -0.53 3.40
C GLU A 88 3.46 -0.87 1.92
N ILE A 89 4.47 -0.49 1.13
CA ILE A 89 4.62 -0.88 -0.27
C ILE A 89 5.76 -1.89 -0.37
N THR A 90 5.44 -3.14 -0.72
CA THR A 90 6.41 -4.20 -0.98
C THR A 90 6.61 -4.36 -2.49
N VAL A 91 7.84 -4.20 -2.97
CA VAL A 91 8.23 -4.38 -4.38
C VAL A 91 8.99 -5.69 -4.52
N LYS A 92 8.62 -6.53 -5.50
CA LYS A 92 9.28 -7.80 -5.81
C LYS A 92 10.15 -7.66 -7.06
N ALA A 93 11.44 -8.02 -6.94
CA ALA A 93 12.40 -8.05 -8.04
C ALA A 93 13.13 -9.40 -8.03
N GLY A 94 12.68 -10.34 -8.89
CA GLY A 94 13.16 -11.72 -8.86
C GLY A 94 12.85 -12.38 -7.52
N PHE A 95 13.86 -12.99 -6.89
CA PHE A 95 13.75 -13.66 -5.59
C PHE A 95 13.79 -12.70 -4.39
N MET A 96 14.05 -11.41 -4.63
CA MET A 96 14.16 -10.41 -3.56
C MET A 96 12.91 -9.56 -3.47
N SER A 97 12.53 -9.20 -2.25
CA SER A 97 11.49 -8.22 -1.97
C SER A 97 12.05 -7.09 -1.12
N GLN A 98 11.55 -5.88 -1.33
CA GLN A 98 11.89 -4.70 -0.54
C GLN A 98 10.59 -4.00 -0.12
N THR A 99 10.45 -3.69 1.16
CA THR A 99 9.30 -2.96 1.70
C THR A 99 9.70 -1.53 2.05
N LYS A 100 8.87 -0.56 1.65
CA LYS A 100 8.98 0.85 2.04
C LYS A 100 7.73 1.28 2.77
N VAL A 101 7.92 2.01 3.86
CA VAL A 101 6.83 2.58 4.67
C VAL A 101 6.57 4.01 4.23
N TRP A 102 5.30 4.33 4.07
CA TRP A 102 4.77 5.65 3.76
C TRP A 102 3.76 6.05 4.83
N THR A 103 3.72 7.33 5.15
CA THR A 103 2.84 7.92 6.17
C THR A 103 1.83 8.83 5.49
N ARG A 104 0.57 8.77 5.91
CA ARG A 104 -0.47 9.66 5.39
C ARG A 104 -0.14 11.12 5.71
N ILE A 105 -0.33 12.01 4.75
CA ILE A 105 -0.28 13.47 4.97
C ILE A 105 -1.67 13.90 5.40
N LYS A 106 -1.77 14.53 6.58
CA LYS A 106 -3.02 15.08 7.14
C LYS A 106 -3.22 16.52 6.69
#